data_AF-A0AAW9LH94-F1
#
_entry.id   AF-A0AAW9LH94-F1
#
_cell.length_a   1.000
_cell.length_b   1.000
_cell.length_c   1.000
_cell.angle_alpha   90.00
_cell.angle_beta   90.00
_cell.angle_gamma   90.00
#
_symmetry.space_group_name_H-M   'P 1'
#
loop_
_entity.id
_entity.type
_entity.pdbx_description
1 polymer ?
#
loop_
_entity_poly.entity_id
_entity_poly.type
_entity_poly.pdbx_seq_one_letter_code
_entity_poly.pdbx_strand_id
1 'polypeptide(L)'
;MATDRPPIWLTKSNSEDSGRPTASERDRWRDSIIVDDTDRADRLSVADTVDREQVESFIAATDFAVETVYVEMGEVEECFRLDLCHISWTPTEISTDYSRQSRPYTERCEVDELVIEARLIRIPDALEADNVNGYSSSIGTGACDRRQGRAEGEAGAAPASDSESNTRIGMTTIDSGGGQR
;
A
#
# COMPACT_ATOMS: atom_id res chain seq x y z
N MET A 1 -7.03 -7.89 -20.25
CA MET A 1 -7.92 -7.04 -19.42
C MET A 1 -7.89 -7.57 -18.00
N ALA A 2 -6.75 -7.37 -17.32
CA ALA A 2 -6.53 -7.74 -15.92
C ALA A 2 -6.42 -6.48 -15.02
N THR A 3 -6.45 -5.31 -15.66
CA THR A 3 -6.20 -3.98 -15.13
C THR A 3 -7.31 -3.45 -14.22
N ASP A 4 -8.44 -4.14 -14.16
CA ASP A 4 -9.64 -3.66 -13.48
C ASP A 4 -9.82 -4.25 -12.08
N ARG A 5 -8.93 -5.14 -11.63
CA ARG A 5 -9.11 -5.89 -10.38
C ARG A 5 -7.99 -5.66 -9.38
N PRO A 6 -8.27 -5.59 -8.07
CA PRO A 6 -7.26 -5.40 -7.04
C PRO A 6 -6.25 -6.53 -7.01
N PRO A 7 -4.94 -6.25 -7.12
CA PRO A 7 -3.92 -7.29 -7.01
C PRO A 7 -3.86 -7.90 -5.60
N ILE A 8 -4.39 -7.20 -4.58
CA ILE A 8 -4.49 -7.66 -3.20
C ILE A 8 -5.90 -7.39 -2.68
N TRP A 9 -6.54 -8.36 -2.01
CA TRP A 9 -7.89 -8.18 -1.45
C TRP A 9 -8.07 -8.97 -0.16
N LEU A 10 -9.08 -8.60 0.64
CA LEU A 10 -9.51 -9.41 1.78
C LEU A 10 -10.55 -10.44 1.35
N THR A 11 -10.35 -11.69 1.74
CA THR A 11 -11.39 -12.71 1.64
C THR A 11 -12.47 -12.48 2.70
N LYS A 12 -13.72 -12.73 2.32
CA LYS A 12 -14.85 -12.69 3.25
C LYS A 12 -14.81 -13.95 4.10
N SER A 13 -14.97 -13.79 5.41
CA SER A 13 -14.88 -14.88 6.39
C SER A 13 -15.98 -15.95 6.27
N ASN A 14 -17.05 -15.71 5.50
CA ASN A 14 -18.25 -16.57 5.48
C ASN A 14 -18.92 -16.76 4.09
N SER A 15 -18.23 -16.54 2.96
CA SER A 15 -18.81 -16.81 1.64
C SER A 15 -17.96 -17.75 0.77
N GLU A 16 -18.63 -18.76 0.20
CA GLU A 16 -18.08 -19.68 -0.81
C GLU A 16 -17.66 -18.95 -2.10
N ASP A 17 -18.09 -17.69 -2.26
CA ASP A 17 -17.59 -16.77 -3.27
C ASP A 17 -16.62 -15.77 -2.60
N SER A 18 -15.35 -16.20 -2.50
CA SER A 18 -14.21 -15.42 -2.01
C SER A 18 -13.36 -14.87 -3.16
N GLY A 19 -13.96 -14.75 -4.35
CA GLY A 19 -13.28 -14.33 -5.57
C GLY A 19 -12.69 -12.93 -5.48
N ARG A 20 -11.62 -12.70 -6.25
CA ARG A 20 -11.00 -11.39 -6.42
C ARG A 20 -12.05 -10.36 -6.87
N PRO A 21 -12.22 -9.23 -6.15
CA PRO A 21 -13.19 -8.20 -6.49
C PRO A 21 -13.08 -7.69 -7.93
N THR A 22 -14.18 -7.19 -8.47
CA THR A 22 -14.28 -6.59 -9.81
C THR A 22 -14.20 -5.06 -9.76
N ALA A 23 -13.91 -4.40 -10.89
CA ALA A 23 -13.87 -2.93 -10.96
C ALA A 23 -15.17 -2.26 -10.52
N SER A 24 -16.33 -2.85 -10.82
CA SER A 24 -17.63 -2.29 -10.42
C SER A 24 -17.90 -2.33 -8.91
N GLU A 25 -17.14 -3.12 -8.17
CA GLU A 25 -17.20 -3.17 -6.69
C GLU A 25 -16.21 -2.17 -6.05
N ARG A 26 -15.44 -1.44 -6.87
CA ARG A 26 -14.57 -0.36 -6.41
C ARG A 26 -15.32 0.96 -6.51
N ASP A 27 -15.62 1.54 -5.36
CA ASP A 27 -16.25 2.87 -5.30
C ASP A 27 -15.27 4.01 -5.66
N ARG A 28 -13.95 3.75 -5.80
CA ARG A 28 -12.91 4.79 -5.91
C ARG A 28 -11.71 4.35 -6.77
N TRP A 29 -11.03 5.33 -7.38
CA TRP A 29 -9.73 5.18 -8.08
C TRP A 29 -8.58 4.72 -7.16
N ARG A 30 -8.83 4.66 -5.85
CA ARG A 30 -7.91 4.20 -4.81
C ARG A 30 -8.65 3.34 -3.81
N ASP A 31 -8.04 2.22 -3.45
CA ASP A 31 -8.54 1.26 -2.48
C ASP A 31 -7.49 1.02 -1.41
N SER A 32 -7.93 0.74 -0.19
CA SER A 32 -7.07 0.73 0.99
C SER A 32 -7.46 -0.40 1.94
N ILE A 33 -6.48 -1.12 2.45
CA ILE A 33 -6.66 -2.17 3.47
C ILE A 33 -5.73 -1.89 4.64
N ILE A 34 -6.26 -1.91 5.85
CA ILE A 34 -5.47 -1.99 7.08
C ILE A 34 -5.38 -3.46 7.48
N VAL A 35 -4.17 -3.91 7.81
CA VAL A 35 -3.89 -5.20 8.44
C VAL A 35 -3.27 -4.92 9.79
N ASP A 36 -4.09 -5.08 10.83
CA ASP A 36 -3.83 -4.73 12.22
C ASP A 36 -3.62 -5.95 13.12
N ASP A 37 -3.95 -7.15 12.64
CA ASP A 37 -3.73 -8.40 13.35
C ASP A 37 -3.47 -9.59 12.40
N THR A 38 -3.13 -10.73 12.99
CA THR A 38 -2.89 -11.98 12.25
C THR A 38 -4.15 -12.54 11.60
N ASP A 39 -5.33 -12.37 12.21
CA ASP A 39 -6.59 -12.91 11.68
C ASP A 39 -6.97 -12.20 10.38
N ARG A 40 -6.69 -10.91 10.28
CA ARG A 40 -6.87 -10.09 9.08
C ARG A 40 -5.77 -10.34 8.06
N ALA A 41 -4.53 -10.57 8.51
CA ALA A 41 -3.43 -10.99 7.65
C ALA A 41 -3.72 -12.32 6.94
N ASP A 42 -4.27 -13.30 7.66
CA ASP A 42 -4.64 -14.63 7.11
C ASP A 42 -5.75 -14.55 6.05
N ARG A 43 -6.51 -13.45 6.05
CA ARG A 43 -7.55 -13.17 5.05
C ARG A 43 -7.03 -12.43 3.83
N LEU A 44 -5.76 -12.01 3.82
CA LEU A 44 -5.16 -11.34 2.68
C LEU A 44 -4.97 -12.35 1.54
N SER A 45 -5.50 -12.01 0.37
CA SER A 45 -5.31 -12.78 -0.85
C SER A 45 -4.61 -11.95 -1.91
N VAL A 46 -3.79 -12.64 -2.69
CA VAL A 46 -2.83 -12.05 -3.62
C VAL A 46 -3.02 -12.67 -5.00
N ALA A 47 -3.12 -11.82 -6.01
CA ALA A 47 -3.26 -12.24 -7.40
C ALA A 47 -2.02 -13.00 -7.88
N ASP A 48 -2.19 -13.91 -8.84
CA ASP A 48 -1.07 -14.71 -9.36
C ASP A 48 0.00 -13.90 -10.12
N THR A 49 -0.30 -12.63 -10.43
CA THR A 49 0.65 -11.69 -11.05
C THR A 49 1.56 -10.99 -10.04
N VAL A 50 1.32 -11.18 -8.74
CA VAL A 50 2.06 -10.58 -7.64
C VAL A 50 2.92 -11.66 -7.00
N ASP A 51 4.13 -11.29 -6.57
CA ASP A 51 5.00 -12.19 -5.80
C ASP A 51 4.40 -12.46 -4.42
N ARG A 52 3.75 -13.62 -4.29
CA ARG A 52 3.09 -14.05 -3.05
C ARG A 52 4.09 -14.25 -1.91
N GLU A 53 5.26 -14.81 -2.18
CA GLU A 53 6.28 -15.06 -1.16
C GLU A 53 6.81 -13.74 -0.58
N GLN A 54 7.00 -12.73 -1.43
CA GLN A 54 7.40 -11.40 -0.99
C GLN A 54 6.35 -10.73 -0.09
N VAL A 55 5.06 -10.82 -0.45
CA VAL A 55 3.97 -10.29 0.37
C VAL A 55 3.89 -11.02 1.71
N GLU A 56 3.88 -12.35 1.70
CA GLU A 56 3.83 -13.18 2.91
C GLU A 56 5.02 -12.91 3.84
N SER A 57 6.23 -12.79 3.29
CA SER A 57 7.42 -12.46 4.08
C SER A 57 7.34 -11.07 4.71
N PHE A 58 6.77 -10.08 4.02
CA PHE A 58 6.61 -8.72 4.56
C PHE A 58 5.63 -8.70 5.75
N ILE A 59 4.49 -9.38 5.59
CA ILE A 59 3.46 -9.53 6.62
C ILE A 59 4.02 -10.32 7.82
N ALA A 60 4.67 -11.46 7.60
CA ALA A 60 5.26 -12.28 8.66
C ALA A 60 6.37 -11.56 9.45
N ALA A 61 7.05 -10.58 8.84
CA ALA A 61 8.07 -9.77 9.49
C ALA A 61 7.51 -8.57 10.28
N THR A 62 6.17 -8.44 10.42
CA THR A 62 5.51 -7.32 11.09
C THR A 62 5.00 -7.76 12.46
N ASP A 63 5.30 -6.97 13.50
CA ASP A 63 4.79 -7.19 14.85
C ASP A 63 3.50 -6.40 15.08
N PHE A 64 2.35 -7.03 14.85
CA PHE A 64 1.04 -6.40 14.94
C PHE A 64 0.69 -5.84 16.34
N ALA A 65 1.45 -6.17 17.38
CA ALA A 65 1.24 -5.56 18.69
C ALA A 65 1.67 -4.08 18.75
N VAL A 66 2.57 -3.66 17.86
CA VAL A 66 3.18 -2.32 17.84
C VAL A 66 3.31 -1.72 16.43
N GLU A 67 3.01 -2.48 15.39
CA GLU A 67 3.07 -2.09 13.99
C GLU A 67 1.73 -2.43 13.31
N THR A 68 1.47 -1.78 12.18
CA THR A 68 0.30 -2.07 11.33
C THR A 68 0.75 -2.01 9.88
N VAL A 69 0.15 -2.82 9.01
CA VAL A 69 0.39 -2.73 7.57
C VAL A 69 -0.77 -2.00 6.90
N TYR A 70 -0.43 -0.88 6.26
CA TYR A 70 -1.31 -0.16 5.35
C TYR A 70 -1.03 -0.62 3.92
N VAL A 71 -2.04 -1.22 3.28
CA VAL A 71 -2.01 -1.59 1.87
C VAL A 71 -2.76 -0.52 1.09
N GLU A 72 -2.04 0.24 0.27
CA GLU A 72 -2.62 1.23 -0.63
C GLU A 72 -2.60 0.69 -2.07
N MET A 73 -3.74 0.77 -2.75
CA MET A 73 -3.89 0.39 -4.14
C MET A 73 -4.39 1.58 -4.94
N GLY A 74 -3.80 1.83 -6.10
CA GLY A 74 -4.23 2.91 -6.97
C GLY A 74 -3.80 2.70 -8.41
N GLU A 75 -4.54 3.32 -9.32
CA GLU A 75 -4.18 3.35 -10.74
C GLU A 75 -2.98 4.28 -10.99
N VAL A 76 -2.06 3.80 -11.81
CA VAL A 76 -0.88 4.54 -12.27
C VAL A 76 -0.71 4.28 -13.76
N GLU A 77 -0.41 5.31 -14.53
CA GLU A 77 0.00 5.13 -15.93
C GLU A 77 1.25 4.25 -16.00
N GLU A 78 1.26 3.23 -16.88
CA GLU A 78 2.30 2.20 -16.93
C GLU A 78 3.70 2.79 -17.07
N CYS A 79 3.85 3.90 -17.79
CA CYS A 79 5.12 4.58 -17.97
C CYS A 79 5.66 5.34 -16.74
N PHE A 80 4.92 5.34 -15.64
CA PHE A 80 5.28 6.01 -14.41
C PHE A 80 5.36 5.05 -13.21
N ARG A 81 6.08 5.49 -12.19
CA ARG A 81 6.12 4.90 -10.85
C ARG A 81 5.81 5.99 -9.84
N LEU A 82 5.24 5.62 -8.70
CA LEU A 82 5.11 6.54 -7.57
C LEU A 82 6.17 6.21 -6.53
N ASP A 83 6.95 7.22 -6.15
CA ASP A 83 7.86 7.16 -5.01
C ASP A 83 7.16 7.76 -3.79
N LEU A 84 7.05 7.01 -2.69
CA LEU A 84 6.49 7.51 -1.44
C LEU A 84 7.44 8.55 -0.82
N CYS A 85 7.01 9.81 -0.76
CA CYS A 85 7.76 10.91 -0.17
C CYS A 85 7.46 11.09 1.31
N HIS A 86 6.19 11.00 1.70
CA HIS A 86 5.73 11.20 3.07
C HIS A 86 4.60 10.24 3.41
N ILE A 87 4.55 9.82 4.67
CA ILE A 87 3.37 9.20 5.25
C ILE A 87 3.10 9.80 6.62
N SER A 88 1.84 10.14 6.88
CA SER A 88 1.38 10.48 8.22
C SER A 88 0.13 9.72 8.62
N TRP A 89 -0.08 9.57 9.92
CA TRP A 89 -1.24 8.89 10.46
C TRP A 89 -1.70 9.47 11.79
N THR A 90 -3.00 9.27 12.02
CA THR A 90 -3.69 9.42 13.31
C THR A 90 -4.42 8.10 13.58
N PRO A 91 -5.08 7.92 14.74
CA PRO A 91 -5.88 6.71 14.99
C PRO A 91 -7.05 6.51 14.01
N THR A 92 -7.43 7.55 13.25
CA THR A 92 -8.61 7.52 12.37
C THR A 92 -8.33 7.83 10.90
N GLU A 93 -7.13 8.33 10.57
CA GLU A 93 -6.79 8.79 9.22
C GLU A 93 -5.34 8.47 8.86
N ILE A 94 -5.10 8.08 7.61
CA ILE A 94 -3.77 7.91 7.02
C ILE A 94 -3.65 8.80 5.78
N SER A 95 -2.52 9.49 5.65
CA SER A 95 -2.20 10.35 4.51
C SER A 95 -0.87 9.97 3.87
N THR A 96 -0.85 9.85 2.54
CA THR A 96 0.37 9.57 1.77
C THR A 96 0.67 10.67 0.76
N ASP A 97 1.93 11.08 0.66
CA ASP A 97 2.41 11.97 -0.40
C ASP A 97 3.39 11.23 -1.29
N TYR A 98 3.13 11.28 -2.59
CA TYR A 98 3.93 10.62 -3.60
C TYR A 98 4.54 11.60 -4.59
N SER A 99 5.66 11.20 -5.16
CA SER A 99 6.21 11.79 -6.38
C SER A 99 6.04 10.84 -7.55
N ARG A 100 5.55 11.35 -8.69
CA ARG A 100 5.50 10.59 -9.94
C ARG A 100 6.83 10.66 -10.67
N GLN A 101 7.49 9.52 -10.85
CA GLN A 101 8.72 9.36 -11.61
C GLN A 101 8.46 8.62 -12.92
N SER A 102 9.11 9.02 -14.00
CA SER A 102 9.07 8.23 -15.24
C SER A 102 9.89 6.96 -15.08
N ARG A 103 9.42 5.86 -15.65
CA ARG A 103 10.21 4.63 -15.72
C ARG A 103 11.52 4.84 -16.49
N PRO A 104 12.57 4.05 -16.20
CA PRO A 104 13.78 4.04 -17.01
C PRO A 104 13.46 3.72 -18.47
N TYR A 105 14.16 4.37 -19.41
CA TYR A 105 13.97 4.16 -20.86
C TYR A 105 14.26 2.71 -21.33
N THR A 106 14.89 1.89 -20.48
CA THR A 106 15.17 0.48 -20.73
C THR A 106 13.97 -0.43 -20.42
N GLU A 107 12.99 0.07 -19.68
CA GLU A 107 11.75 -0.63 -19.39
C GLU A 107 10.69 -0.24 -20.42
N ARG A 108 10.05 -1.23 -21.03
CA ARG A 108 8.92 -0.96 -21.94
C ARG A 108 7.70 -0.59 -21.12
N CYS A 109 6.90 0.33 -21.64
CA CYS A 109 5.59 0.71 -21.14
C CYS A 109 4.74 1.17 -22.32
N GLU A 110 3.42 1.02 -22.20
CA GLU A 110 2.43 1.55 -23.11
C GLU A 110 1.94 2.91 -22.60
N VAL A 111 1.90 3.89 -23.50
CA VAL A 111 1.39 5.22 -23.19
C VAL A 111 -0.12 5.16 -23.03
N ASP A 112 -0.66 5.91 -22.06
CA ASP A 112 -2.08 5.93 -21.71
C ASP A 112 -2.65 4.59 -21.20
N GLU A 113 -1.82 3.56 -21.02
CA GLU A 113 -2.21 2.33 -20.31
C GLU A 113 -2.13 2.58 -18.81
N LEU A 114 -3.20 2.23 -18.09
CA LEU A 114 -3.22 2.27 -16.63
C LEU A 114 -2.85 0.89 -16.10
N VAL A 115 -2.26 0.84 -14.90
CA VAL A 115 -2.04 -0.38 -14.13
C VAL A 115 -2.44 -0.13 -12.68
N ILE A 116 -2.86 -1.16 -11.96
CA ILE A 116 -3.10 -1.06 -10.52
C ILE A 116 -1.81 -1.46 -9.81
N GLU A 117 -1.21 -0.51 -9.09
CA GLU A 117 -0.09 -0.79 -8.20
C GLU A 117 -0.62 -0.99 -6.78
N ALA A 118 -0.13 -2.02 -6.09
CA ALA A 118 -0.30 -2.18 -4.65
C ALA A 118 1.00 -1.89 -3.93
N ARG A 119 0.90 -1.13 -2.84
CA ARG A 119 2.01 -0.75 -1.97
C ARG A 119 1.68 -1.20 -0.56
N LEU A 120 2.58 -1.98 0.04
CA LEU A 120 2.50 -2.35 1.45
C LEU A 120 3.43 -1.43 2.22
N ILE A 121 2.87 -0.67 3.16
CA ILE A 121 3.57 0.31 3.96
C ILE A 121 3.41 -0.09 5.42
N ARG A 122 4.53 -0.31 6.11
CA ARG A 122 4.52 -0.58 7.54
C ARG A 122 4.46 0.73 8.31
N ILE A 123 3.42 0.87 9.13
CA ILE A 123 3.26 1.96 10.08
C ILE A 123 3.78 1.48 11.44
N PRO A 124 4.73 2.19 12.06
CA PRO A 124 5.31 1.84 13.36
C PRO A 124 4.38 2.25 14.52
N ASP A 125 3.10 1.92 14.40
CA ASP A 125 2.07 2.14 15.41
C ASP A 125 0.98 1.09 15.26
N ALA A 126 0.32 0.74 16.36
CA ALA A 126 -0.77 -0.24 16.38
C ALA A 126 -2.11 0.48 16.13
N LEU A 127 -2.50 0.58 14.86
CA LEU A 127 -3.78 1.18 14.46
C LEU A 127 -4.86 0.11 14.40
N GLU A 128 -6.02 0.39 14.96
CA GLU A 128 -7.19 -0.50 14.83
C GLU A 128 -7.87 -0.27 13.47
N ALA A 129 -7.96 -1.32 12.64
CA ALA A 129 -8.47 -1.22 11.27
C ALA A 129 -9.89 -0.64 11.20
N ASP A 130 -10.73 -0.99 12.17
CA ASP A 130 -12.13 -0.53 12.22
C ASP A 130 -12.27 0.94 12.66
N ASN A 131 -11.23 1.54 13.24
CA ASN A 131 -11.23 2.96 13.63
C ASN A 131 -10.75 3.87 12.48
N VAL A 132 -9.90 3.37 11.58
CA VAL A 132 -9.38 4.15 10.44
C VAL A 132 -10.43 4.26 9.33
N ASN A 133 -10.93 5.48 9.14
CA ASN A 133 -11.99 5.79 8.18
C ASN A 133 -11.63 6.93 7.20
N GLY A 134 -10.50 7.62 7.44
CA GLY A 134 -9.94 8.64 6.56
C GLY A 134 -8.74 8.12 5.77
N TYR A 135 -8.75 8.35 4.46
CA TYR A 135 -7.62 8.06 3.58
C TYR A 135 -7.43 9.23 2.62
N SER A 136 -6.24 9.82 2.63
CA SER A 136 -5.88 10.88 1.69
C SER A 136 -4.56 10.55 1.00
N SER A 137 -4.44 10.99 -0.25
CA SER A 137 -3.19 10.83 -1.00
C SER A 137 -2.97 11.99 -1.95
N SER A 138 -1.74 12.48 -2.03
CA SER A 138 -1.29 13.47 -3.01
C SER A 138 -0.22 12.90 -3.93
N ILE A 139 -0.19 13.38 -5.18
CA ILE A 139 0.87 13.07 -6.14
C ILE A 139 1.43 14.36 -6.71
N GLY A 140 2.71 14.62 -6.46
CA GLY A 140 3.51 15.67 -7.09
C GLY A 140 4.33 15.16 -8.27
N THR A 141 4.87 16.09 -9.07
CA THR A 141 5.77 15.81 -10.20
C THR A 141 7.24 16.13 -9.92
N GLY A 142 7.53 16.78 -8.79
CA GLY A 142 8.90 17.04 -8.33
C GLY A 142 9.48 15.84 -7.61
N ALA A 143 10.80 15.70 -7.58
CA ALA A 143 11.45 14.65 -6.79
C ALA A 143 11.15 14.81 -5.29
N CYS A 144 11.01 13.70 -4.56
CA CYS A 144 10.92 13.74 -3.11
C CYS A 144 12.14 14.50 -2.55
N ASP A 145 11.92 15.38 -1.56
CA ASP A 145 13.04 15.92 -0.80
C ASP A 145 13.65 14.77 0.02
N ARG A 146 14.75 14.19 -0.49
CA ARG A 146 15.42 13.03 0.12
C ARG A 146 15.89 13.28 1.56
N ARG A 147 15.90 14.53 2.03
CA ARG A 147 16.20 14.86 3.43
C ARG A 147 14.98 14.74 4.35
N GLN A 148 13.80 14.45 3.82
CA GLN A 148 12.52 14.49 4.53
C GLN A 148 11.60 13.32 4.14
N GLY A 149 12.14 12.13 3.86
CA GLY A 149 11.34 10.90 3.91
C GLY A 149 10.84 10.74 5.33
N ARG A 150 9.68 11.32 5.65
CA ARG A 150 9.23 11.53 7.01
C ARG A 150 7.98 10.71 7.24
N ALA A 151 8.04 9.94 8.31
CA ALA A 151 6.93 9.21 8.88
C ALA A 151 6.50 9.98 10.13
N GLU A 152 5.27 10.47 10.18
CA GLU A 152 4.74 11.25 11.30
C GLU A 152 3.46 10.61 11.85
N GLY A 153 3.42 10.31 13.14
CA GLY A 153 2.27 9.70 13.78
C GLY A 153 1.82 10.48 15.01
N GLU A 154 0.51 10.63 15.17
CA GLU A 154 -0.11 10.99 16.45
C GLU A 154 -0.66 9.72 17.11
N ALA A 155 0.09 9.17 18.07
CA ALA A 155 -0.35 7.99 18.82
C ALA A 155 -1.45 8.35 19.84
N GLY A 156 -2.42 7.46 20.01
CA GLY A 156 -3.43 7.53 21.07
C GLY A 156 -2.86 7.25 22.47
N ALA A 157 -2.10 8.19 23.03
CA ALA A 157 -1.71 8.40 24.44
C ALA A 157 -1.07 7.25 25.30
N ALA A 158 0.26 7.30 25.48
CA ALA A 158 1.00 7.46 26.76
C ALA A 158 2.49 7.83 26.49
N PRO A 159 3.25 8.50 27.40
CA PRO A 159 4.28 9.46 27.00
C PRO A 159 5.67 8.90 26.65
N ALA A 160 6.28 9.62 25.71
CA ALA A 160 7.64 9.65 25.17
C ALA A 160 8.74 8.79 25.86
N SER A 161 9.45 8.05 25.02
CA SER A 161 10.92 8.04 25.07
C SER A 161 11.45 8.37 23.69
N ASP A 162 12.23 9.45 23.63
CA ASP A 162 13.06 9.79 22.48
C ASP A 162 13.92 8.58 22.13
N SER A 163 13.62 7.96 21.00
CA SER A 163 14.56 7.09 20.31
C SER A 163 14.55 7.53 18.87
N GLU A 164 15.70 8.11 18.47
CA GLU A 164 16.06 8.43 17.10
C GLU A 164 15.76 7.21 16.22
N SER A 165 14.56 7.20 15.65
CA SER A 165 14.09 6.13 14.79
C SER A 165 14.69 6.38 13.42
N ASN A 166 15.84 5.76 13.20
CA ASN A 166 16.47 5.67 11.88
C ASN A 166 15.66 4.65 11.05
N THR A 167 14.41 4.99 10.75
CA THR A 167 13.47 4.13 10.04
C THR A 167 13.84 4.10 8.56
N ARG A 168 14.33 2.95 8.09
CA ARG A 168 14.40 2.68 6.65
C ARG A 168 12.99 2.42 6.15
N ILE A 169 12.50 3.30 5.27
CA ILE A 169 11.31 3.05 4.47
C ILE A 169 11.62 1.87 3.54
N GLY A 170 11.12 0.69 3.87
CA GLY A 170 11.10 -0.46 2.97
C GLY A 170 9.92 -0.34 2.03
N MET A 171 10.08 0.38 0.92
CA MET A 171 9.07 0.43 -0.14
C MET A 171 9.25 -0.80 -1.03
N THR A 172 8.26 -1.68 -1.04
CA THR A 172 8.16 -2.74 -2.06
C THR A 172 7.02 -2.39 -3.00
N THR A 173 7.39 -1.87 -4.17
CA THR A 173 6.45 -1.71 -5.29
C THR A 173 6.33 -3.05 -5.99
N ILE A 174 5.14 -3.62 -6.02
CA ILE A 174 4.86 -4.82 -6.80
C ILE A 174 4.10 -4.42 -8.06
N ASP A 175 4.83 -4.43 -9.17
CA ASP A 175 4.34 -4.12 -10.49
C ASP A 175 3.70 -5.36 -11.10
N SER A 176 2.40 -5.32 -11.38
CA SER A 176 1.73 -6.37 -12.15
C SER A 176 1.98 -6.16 -13.65
N GLY A 177 3.24 -6.29 -14.06
CA GLY A 177 3.68 -6.18 -15.45
C GLY A 177 3.15 -7.35 -16.29
N GLY A 178 2.22 -7.06 -17.20
CA GLY A 178 1.65 -8.01 -18.15
C GLY A 178 2.63 -8.42 -19.23
N GLY A 179 3.46 -9.42 -18.97
CA GLY A 179 4.15 -10.15 -20.04
C GLY A 179 3.24 -11.23 -20.59
N GLN A 180 2.86 -11.17 -21.89
CA GLN A 180 2.87 -12.28 -22.86
C GLN A 180 2.50 -11.78 -24.27
N ARG A 181 3.50 -11.58 -25.15
CA ARG A 181 3.71 -12.29 -26.44
C ARG A 181 4.70 -11.59 -27.36
#